data_AF-A0A399ERK2-F1
#
_entry.id   AF-A0A399ERK2-F1
#
_cell.length_a   1.000
_cell.length_b   1.000
_cell.length_c   1.000
_cell.angle_alpha   90.00
_cell.angle_beta   90.00
_cell.angle_gamma   90.00
#
_symmetry.space_group_name_H-M   'P 1'
#
loop_
_entity.id
_entity.type
_entity.pdbx_description
1 polymer ?
#
loop_
_entity_poly.entity_id
_entity_poly.type
_entity_poly.pdbx_seq_one_letter_code
_entity_poly.pdbx_strand_id
1 'polypeptide(L)'
;MSKLLRLAILALFTLIPALAHQRIEVGNYVLICGMRNEPSYTGMRSGLDLSIRTKDGTPVEKAEKSLTVELISPTGSKYTYLGDGQYGPKSFWESFSEKGKYLSDWVLLTPGLWKVRVFGQIGETPIDVTFDSPSTFTVKDGKALELR
;
A
#
# COMPACT_ATOMS: atom_id res chain seq x y z
N MET A 1 20.98 14.78 -42.07
CA MET A 1 20.13 14.30 -40.96
C MET A 1 19.96 15.44 -39.96
N SER A 2 18.82 16.14 -40.03
CA SER A 2 18.58 17.38 -39.27
C SER A 2 18.53 17.12 -37.76
N LYS A 3 19.05 18.07 -36.95
CA LYS A 3 19.04 18.03 -35.47
C LYS A 3 17.63 17.81 -34.87
N LEU A 4 16.59 18.06 -35.65
CA LEU A 4 15.18 17.84 -35.31
C LEU A 4 14.83 16.36 -35.06
N LEU A 5 15.53 15.40 -35.67
CA LEU A 5 15.24 13.98 -35.47
C LEU A 5 15.77 13.44 -34.11
N ARG A 6 16.73 14.14 -33.48
CA ARG A 6 17.28 13.74 -32.17
C ARG A 6 16.43 14.23 -30.99
N LEU A 7 15.65 15.30 -31.17
CA LEU A 7 14.78 15.84 -30.12
C LEU A 7 13.48 15.05 -29.95
N ALA A 8 13.03 14.37 -31.01
CA ALA A 8 11.78 13.60 -30.99
C ALA A 8 11.87 12.28 -30.21
N ILE A 9 13.07 11.72 -30.00
CA ILE A 9 13.25 10.44 -29.30
C ILE A 9 13.28 10.62 -27.76
N LEU A 10 13.57 11.82 -27.24
CA LEU A 10 13.63 12.07 -25.80
C LEU A 10 12.25 12.32 -25.15
N ALA A 11 11.21 12.57 -25.94
CA ALA A 11 9.88 12.92 -25.45
C ALA A 11 8.95 11.71 -25.19
N LEU A 12 9.39 10.48 -25.49
CA LEU A 12 8.50 9.29 -25.45
C LEU A 12 8.57 8.48 -24.14
N PHE A 13 9.22 8.99 -23.09
CA PHE A 13 9.50 8.22 -21.86
C PHE A 13 8.65 8.59 -20.62
N THR A 14 7.69 9.51 -20.69
CA THR A 14 7.12 10.13 -19.47
C THR A 14 5.61 9.98 -19.29
N LEU A 15 5.01 8.82 -19.57
CA LEU A 15 3.57 8.60 -19.31
C LEU A 15 3.22 7.22 -18.73
N ILE A 16 4.11 6.57 -17.98
CA ILE A 16 3.66 5.49 -17.10
C ILE A 16 3.21 6.18 -15.81
N PRO A 17 1.90 6.28 -15.53
CA PRO A 17 1.47 6.68 -14.19
C PRO A 17 2.03 5.62 -13.24
N ALA A 18 3.02 6.01 -12.44
CA ALA A 18 3.37 5.23 -11.26
C ALA A 18 2.16 5.34 -10.34
N LEU A 19 1.28 4.34 -10.40
CA LEU A 19 0.25 4.17 -9.39
C LEU A 19 0.98 3.87 -8.09
N ALA A 20 1.10 4.89 -7.23
CA ALA A 20 1.57 4.79 -5.86
C ALA A 20 0.81 3.67 -5.15
N HIS A 21 -0.50 3.56 -5.37
CA HIS A 21 -1.36 2.54 -4.77
C HIS A 21 -1.85 1.51 -5.78
N GLN A 22 -1.85 0.23 -5.39
CA GLN A 22 -2.47 -0.85 -6.13
C GLN A 22 -3.98 -0.90 -5.83
N ARG A 23 -4.79 -1.00 -6.88
CA ARG A 23 -6.25 -1.12 -6.80
C ARG A 23 -6.71 -2.56 -7.04
N ILE A 24 -7.60 -3.04 -6.19
CA ILE A 24 -8.28 -4.34 -6.34
C ILE A 24 -9.77 -4.15 -6.05
N GLU A 25 -10.64 -4.75 -6.88
CA GLU A 25 -12.09 -4.74 -6.67
C GLU A 25 -12.58 -6.11 -6.19
N VAL A 26 -13.44 -6.13 -5.17
CA VAL A 26 -14.03 -7.34 -4.59
C VAL A 26 -15.50 -7.09 -4.30
N GLY A 27 -16.40 -7.80 -4.99
CA GLY A 27 -17.84 -7.58 -4.86
C GLY A 27 -18.23 -6.12 -5.19
N ASN A 28 -18.83 -5.43 -4.22
CA ASN A 28 -19.20 -4.01 -4.33
C ASN A 28 -18.09 -3.06 -3.85
N TYR A 29 -16.93 -3.57 -3.44
CA TYR A 29 -15.88 -2.77 -2.82
C TYR A 29 -14.68 -2.58 -3.75
N VAL A 30 -14.02 -1.45 -3.57
CA VAL A 30 -12.76 -1.08 -4.19
C VAL A 30 -11.77 -0.84 -3.06
N LEU A 31 -10.72 -1.64 -3.02
CA LEU A 31 -9.62 -1.53 -2.09
C LEU A 31 -8.40 -0.95 -2.83
N ILE A 32 -7.84 0.13 -2.30
CA ILE A 32 -6.67 0.82 -2.86
C ILE A 32 -5.60 0.84 -1.77
N CYS A 33 -4.48 0.16 -2.00
CA CYS A 33 -3.45 -0.08 -1.00
C CYS A 33 -2.08 0.43 -1.47
N GLY A 34 -1.37 1.13 -0.60
CA GLY A 34 -0.02 1.63 -0.82
C GLY A 34 0.80 1.67 0.47
N MET A 35 1.99 2.25 0.37
CA MET A 35 2.83 2.53 1.54
C MET A 35 2.56 3.95 2.03
N ARG A 36 2.49 4.14 3.35
CA ARG A 36 2.25 5.45 3.95
C ARG A 36 3.34 6.47 3.60
N ASN A 37 4.59 6.02 3.51
CA ASN A 37 5.74 6.83 3.11
C ASN A 37 6.37 6.21 1.87
N GLU A 38 6.36 6.94 0.76
CA GLU A 38 6.85 6.47 -0.54
C GLU A 38 7.97 7.37 -1.11
N PRO A 39 9.04 6.77 -1.67
CA PRO A 39 9.33 5.34 -1.63
C PRO A 39 9.67 4.87 -0.21
N SER A 40 9.36 3.61 0.11
CA SER A 40 9.72 3.04 1.40
C SER A 40 11.20 2.63 1.43
N TYR A 41 11.86 2.87 2.57
CA TYR A 41 13.25 2.52 2.82
C TYR A 41 13.38 1.68 4.08
N THR A 42 14.40 0.82 4.15
CA THR A 42 14.71 0.10 5.37
C THR A 42 15.11 1.05 6.49
N GLY A 43 14.77 0.68 7.74
CA GLY A 43 15.10 1.47 8.93
C GLY A 43 14.26 2.75 9.12
N MET A 44 13.42 3.12 8.14
CA MET A 44 12.51 4.26 8.25
C MET A 44 11.11 3.79 8.61
N ARG A 45 10.38 4.62 9.38
CA ARG A 45 8.95 4.40 9.62
C ARG A 45 8.20 4.54 8.29
N SER A 46 7.35 3.57 8.02
CA SER A 46 6.34 3.58 6.97
C SER A 46 5.07 2.99 7.57
N GLY A 47 4.15 2.50 6.73
CA GLY A 47 2.91 1.92 7.19
C GLY A 47 1.99 1.52 6.06
N LEU A 48 0.86 0.95 6.43
CA LEU A 48 -0.26 0.74 5.52
C LEU A 48 -0.88 2.09 5.16
N ASP A 49 -1.18 2.29 3.87
CA ASP A 49 -2.15 3.27 3.41
C ASP A 49 -3.23 2.54 2.60
N LEU A 50 -4.36 2.22 3.25
CA LEU A 50 -5.45 1.47 2.64
C LEU A 50 -6.71 2.34 2.58
N SER A 51 -7.28 2.53 1.39
CA SER A 51 -8.62 3.09 1.22
C SER A 51 -9.61 2.01 0.82
N ILE A 52 -10.77 1.98 1.47
CA ILE A 52 -11.87 1.08 1.15
C ILE A 52 -13.11 1.91 0.84
N ARG A 53 -13.62 1.75 -0.36
CA ARG A 53 -14.82 2.43 -0.84
C ARG A 53 -15.75 1.43 -1.51
N THR A 54 -17.04 1.72 -1.52
CA THR A 54 -17.97 1.06 -2.45
C THR A 54 -17.71 1.54 -3.88
N LYS A 55 -18.23 0.82 -4.88
CA LYS A 55 -18.04 1.16 -6.30
C LYS A 55 -18.59 2.54 -6.70
N ASP A 56 -19.57 3.05 -5.98
CA ASP A 56 -20.10 4.42 -6.13
C ASP A 56 -19.23 5.50 -5.45
N GLY A 57 -18.16 5.10 -4.77
CA GLY A 57 -17.20 5.99 -4.12
C GLY A 57 -17.47 6.26 -2.63
N THR A 58 -18.54 5.70 -2.06
CA THR A 58 -18.86 5.89 -0.64
C THR A 58 -17.79 5.24 0.25
N PRO A 59 -17.24 5.97 1.24
CA PRO A 59 -16.29 5.40 2.18
C PRO A 59 -16.91 4.25 2.99
N VAL A 60 -16.17 3.17 3.16
CA VAL A 60 -16.53 2.09 4.10
C VAL A 60 -15.85 2.40 5.42
N GLU A 61 -16.62 2.79 6.44
CA GLU A 61 -16.11 3.10 7.79
C GLU A 61 -16.07 1.84 8.66
N LYS A 62 -15.23 1.84 9.70
CA LYS A 62 -15.14 0.77 10.72
C LYS A 62 -14.80 -0.65 10.19
N ALA A 63 -14.32 -0.78 8.96
CA ALA A 63 -13.94 -2.06 8.36
C ALA A 63 -12.75 -2.73 9.07
N GLU A 64 -11.94 -1.98 9.82
CA GLU A 64 -10.86 -2.54 10.63
C GLU A 64 -11.38 -3.61 11.60
N LYS A 65 -12.58 -3.42 12.14
CA LYS A 65 -13.16 -4.33 13.14
C LYS A 65 -13.45 -5.74 12.63
N SER A 66 -13.48 -5.92 11.32
CA SER A 66 -13.81 -7.20 10.66
C SER A 66 -12.75 -7.66 9.67
N LEU A 67 -11.62 -6.95 9.60
CA LEU A 67 -10.51 -7.25 8.71
C LEU A 67 -9.22 -7.49 9.49
N THR A 68 -8.31 -8.23 8.86
CA THR A 68 -6.95 -8.48 9.33
C THR A 68 -5.99 -8.15 8.20
N VAL A 69 -4.86 -7.55 8.56
CA VAL A 69 -3.79 -7.24 7.63
C VAL A 69 -2.58 -8.13 7.94
N GLU A 70 -2.06 -8.80 6.92
CA GLU A 70 -0.82 -9.56 6.97
C GLU A 70 0.22 -8.87 6.07
N LEU A 71 1.30 -8.40 6.68
CA LEU A 71 2.48 -7.94 5.96
C LEU A 71 3.42 -9.14 5.75
N ILE A 72 3.83 -9.38 4.51
CA ILE A 72 4.63 -10.54 4.11
C ILE A 72 5.98 -10.05 3.58
N SER A 73 7.07 -10.50 4.18
CA SER A 73 8.42 -10.13 3.81
C SER A 73 8.86 -10.77 2.48
N PRO A 74 9.94 -10.27 1.85
CA PRO A 74 10.56 -10.91 0.69
C PRO A 74 10.98 -12.37 0.94
N THR A 75 11.23 -12.73 2.20
CA THR A 75 11.60 -14.10 2.62
C THR A 75 10.39 -14.95 3.02
N GLY A 76 9.17 -14.42 2.93
CA GLY A 76 7.93 -15.12 3.26
C GLY A 76 7.52 -15.08 4.74
N SER A 77 8.25 -14.36 5.59
CA SER A 77 7.85 -14.14 6.98
C SER A 77 6.61 -13.26 7.04
N LYS A 78 5.64 -13.62 7.90
CA LYS A 78 4.36 -12.92 8.03
C LYS A 78 4.26 -12.16 9.34
N TYR A 79 3.71 -10.95 9.27
CA TYR A 79 3.45 -10.08 10.41
C TYR A 79 1.98 -9.69 10.39
N THR A 80 1.23 -10.09 11.41
CA THR A 80 -0.21 -9.84 11.50
C THR A 80 -0.49 -8.53 12.24
N TYR A 81 -1.42 -7.75 11.69
CA TYR A 81 -1.93 -6.51 12.22
C TYR A 81 -3.45 -6.63 12.40
N LEU A 82 -3.93 -6.43 13.62
CA LEU A 82 -5.34 -6.58 13.97
C LEU A 82 -6.03 -5.21 13.94
N GLY A 83 -7.27 -5.18 13.43
CA GLY A 83 -8.10 -3.98 13.47
C GLY A 83 -8.91 -3.94 14.76
N ASP A 84 -8.22 -3.72 15.88
CA ASP A 84 -8.87 -3.58 17.19
C ASP A 84 -9.37 -2.15 17.46
N GLY A 85 -9.22 -1.26 16.47
CA GLY A 85 -9.57 0.16 16.57
C GLY A 85 -8.62 0.95 17.47
N GLN A 86 -7.54 0.34 17.98
CA GLN A 86 -6.56 1.01 18.82
C GLN A 86 -5.33 1.39 18.01
N TYR A 87 -4.79 2.57 18.30
CA TYR A 87 -3.49 2.97 17.79
C TYR A 87 -2.41 2.23 18.55
N GLY A 88 -1.59 1.45 17.87
CA GLY A 88 -0.51 0.73 18.53
C GLY A 88 0.30 -0.21 17.64
N PRO A 89 1.35 -0.82 18.20
CA PRO A 89 2.14 -1.83 17.51
C PRO A 89 1.26 -3.00 17.09
N LYS A 90 1.42 -3.46 15.84
CA LYS A 90 0.63 -4.57 15.28
C LYS A 90 -0.89 -4.32 15.26
N SER A 91 -1.29 -3.05 15.20
CA SER A 91 -2.67 -2.67 14.94
C SER A 91 -2.78 -1.91 13.62
N PHE A 92 -3.98 -1.90 13.03
CA PHE A 92 -4.35 -0.92 12.01
C PHE A 92 -5.69 -0.29 12.39
N TRP A 93 -5.89 0.98 12.05
CA TRP A 93 -7.03 1.78 12.52
C TRP A 93 -7.55 2.68 11.42
N GLU A 94 -8.81 3.11 11.54
CA GLU A 94 -9.39 4.11 10.66
C GLU A 94 -8.73 5.49 10.90
N SER A 95 -8.36 6.17 9.83
CA SER A 95 -7.80 7.51 9.86
C SER A 95 -8.81 8.51 10.42
N PHE A 96 -8.40 9.29 11.42
CA PHE A 96 -9.21 10.39 11.96
C PHE A 96 -9.44 11.53 10.94
N SER A 97 -8.61 11.64 9.91
CA SER A 97 -8.69 12.72 8.93
C SER A 97 -9.50 12.38 7.68
N GLU A 98 -9.71 11.10 7.39
CA GLU A 98 -10.37 10.64 6.16
C GLU A 98 -11.13 9.34 6.41
N LYS A 99 -12.44 9.38 6.26
CA LYS A 99 -13.32 8.21 6.40
C LYS A 99 -13.00 7.14 5.37
N GLY A 100 -13.07 5.88 5.79
CA GLY A 100 -12.73 4.72 4.95
C GLY A 100 -11.27 4.66 4.51
N LYS A 101 -10.39 5.43 5.15
CA LYS A 101 -8.94 5.29 5.06
C LYS A 101 -8.43 4.60 6.32
N TYR A 102 -7.50 3.68 6.16
CA TYR A 102 -6.97 2.80 7.18
C TYR A 102 -5.45 2.85 7.18
N LEU A 103 -4.88 2.97 8.37
CA LEU A 103 -3.46 3.18 8.58
C LEU A 103 -2.91 2.14 9.53
N SER A 104 -1.64 1.83 9.34
CA SER A 104 -0.82 1.11 10.31
C SER A 104 0.58 1.74 10.32
N ASP A 105 1.43 1.29 11.23
CA ASP A 105 2.82 1.70 11.29
C ASP A 105 3.75 0.50 11.35
N TRP A 106 4.83 0.56 10.57
CA TRP A 106 5.89 -0.43 10.59
C TRP A 106 7.26 0.18 10.28
N VAL A 107 8.30 -0.51 10.72
CA VAL A 107 9.68 -0.27 10.30
C VAL A 107 10.17 -1.53 9.62
N LEU A 108 10.50 -1.44 8.34
CA LEU A 108 10.92 -2.59 7.54
C LEU A 108 12.44 -2.67 7.58
N LEU A 109 12.97 -3.87 7.81
CA LEU A 109 14.42 -4.07 8.00
C LEU A 109 15.08 -4.79 6.83
N THR A 110 14.28 -5.31 5.90
CA THR A 110 14.76 -6.07 4.75
C THR A 110 14.32 -5.36 3.47
N PRO A 111 15.25 -5.02 2.56
CA PRO A 111 14.89 -4.46 1.26
C PRO A 111 14.25 -5.54 0.37
N GLY A 112 13.54 -5.11 -0.67
CA GLY A 112 12.90 -5.99 -1.64
C GLY A 112 11.38 -5.84 -1.68
N LEU A 113 10.74 -6.77 -2.39
CA LEU A 113 9.29 -6.76 -2.58
C LEU A 113 8.57 -7.31 -1.35
N TRP A 114 7.87 -6.43 -0.64
CA TRP A 114 6.93 -6.83 0.40
C TRP A 114 5.54 -7.04 -0.20
N LYS A 115 4.69 -7.78 0.50
CA LYS A 115 3.28 -7.94 0.12
C LYS A 115 2.37 -7.59 1.28
N VAL A 116 1.20 -7.05 0.98
CA VAL A 116 0.15 -6.79 1.97
C VAL A 116 -1.04 -7.66 1.63
N ARG A 117 -1.42 -8.57 2.52
CA ARG A 117 -2.66 -9.32 2.43
C ARG A 117 -3.70 -8.69 3.35
N VAL A 118 -4.91 -8.50 2.84
CA VAL A 118 -6.06 -8.01 3.61
C VAL A 118 -7.15 -9.07 3.52
N PHE A 119 -7.62 -9.57 4.65
CA PHE A 119 -8.63 -10.61 4.69
C PHE A 119 -9.62 -10.47 5.85
N GLY A 120 -10.78 -11.09 5.71
CA GLY A 120 -11.89 -11.01 6.67
C GLY A 120 -13.21 -10.84 5.94
N GLN A 121 -14.07 -9.95 6.42
CA GLN A 121 -15.39 -9.71 5.83
C GLN A 121 -15.80 -8.24 5.88
N ILE A 122 -16.49 -7.75 4.86
CA ILE A 122 -17.16 -6.44 4.88
C ILE A 122 -18.63 -6.64 4.50
N GLY A 123 -19.54 -6.40 5.45
CA GLY A 123 -20.94 -6.80 5.31
C GLY A 123 -21.02 -8.32 5.11
N GLU A 124 -21.60 -8.75 4.00
CA GLU A 124 -21.67 -10.17 3.63
C GLU A 124 -20.51 -10.61 2.73
N THR A 125 -19.70 -9.68 2.20
CA THR A 125 -18.67 -10.00 1.22
C THR A 125 -17.38 -10.48 1.90
N PRO A 126 -16.93 -11.72 1.66
CA PRO A 126 -15.62 -12.17 2.12
C PRO A 126 -14.52 -11.41 1.38
N ILE A 127 -13.53 -10.94 2.13
CA ILE A 127 -12.34 -10.28 1.60
C ILE A 127 -11.16 -11.20 1.82
N ASP A 128 -10.38 -11.45 0.77
CA ASP A 128 -9.05 -12.07 0.84
C ASP A 128 -8.27 -11.64 -0.40
N VAL A 129 -7.49 -10.56 -0.28
CA VAL A 129 -6.74 -9.97 -1.37
C VAL A 129 -5.29 -9.78 -0.98
N THR A 130 -4.38 -9.91 -1.95
CA THR A 130 -2.95 -9.63 -1.77
C THR A 130 -2.52 -8.54 -2.73
N PHE A 131 -1.85 -7.53 -2.18
CA PHE A 131 -1.20 -6.45 -2.90
C PHE A 131 0.31 -6.72 -2.95
N ASP A 132 0.87 -6.72 -4.16
CA ASP A 132 2.25 -7.08 -4.44
C ASP A 132 2.82 -6.34 -5.66
N SER A 133 2.21 -5.22 -6.06
CA SER A 133 2.72 -4.35 -7.12
C SER A 133 4.15 -3.88 -6.85
N PRO A 134 5.13 -4.21 -7.70
CA PRO A 134 6.52 -3.81 -7.48
C PRO A 134 6.74 -2.30 -7.43
N SER A 135 5.93 -1.52 -8.15
CA SER A 135 6.02 -0.05 -8.14
C SER A 135 5.67 0.57 -6.80
N THR A 136 4.89 -0.15 -5.97
CA THR A 136 4.33 0.32 -4.70
C THR A 136 5.07 -0.28 -3.51
N PHE A 137 5.28 -1.60 -3.52
CA PHE A 137 5.69 -2.36 -2.34
C PHE A 137 7.18 -2.74 -2.32
N THR A 138 7.98 -2.22 -3.25
CA THR A 138 9.43 -2.40 -3.20
C THR A 138 10.06 -1.46 -2.18
N VAL A 139 10.65 -2.06 -1.13
CA VAL A 139 11.41 -1.35 -0.11
C VAL A 139 12.86 -1.25 -0.53
N LYS A 140 13.40 -0.03 -0.55
CA LYS A 140 14.79 0.27 -0.90
C LYS A 140 15.69 0.16 0.33
N ASP A 141 16.99 -0.05 0.10
CA ASP A 141 17.97 0.03 1.19
C ASP A 141 18.10 1.47 1.70
N GLY A 142 17.84 1.69 2.98
CA GLY A 142 17.98 2.98 3.65
C GLY A 142 19.40 3.53 3.64
N LYS A 143 20.43 2.67 3.57
CA LYS A 143 21.82 3.12 3.40
C LYS A 143 22.06 3.85 2.09
N ALA A 144 21.21 3.66 1.08
CA ALA A 144 21.27 4.42 -0.16
C ALA A 144 20.97 5.92 0.04
N LEU A 145 20.42 6.31 1.20
CA LEU A 145 20.19 7.71 1.57
C LEU A 145 21.41 8.37 2.24
N GLU A 146 22.41 7.60 2.69
CA GLU A 146 23.60 8.11 3.39
C GLU A 146 24.66 8.74 2.45
N LEU A 147 24.31 9.02 1.19
CA LEU A 147 25.19 9.65 0.21
C LEU A 147 24.60 10.97 -0.30
N ARG A 148 24.80 12.05 0.47
CA ARG A 148 25.07 13.42 0.01
C ARG A 148 25.90 14.17 1.05
#